data_AF-A0A380W5J8-F1
#
_entry.id   AF-A0A380W5J8-F1
#
_cell.length_a   1.000
_cell.length_b   1.000
_cell.length_c   1.000
_cell.angle_alpha   90.00
_cell.angle_beta   90.00
_cell.angle_gamma   90.00
#
_symmetry.space_group_name_H-M   'P 1'
#
loop_
_entity.id
_entity.type
_entity.pdbx_description
1 polymer ?
#
loop_
_entity_poly.entity_id
_entity_poly.type
_entity_poly.pdbx_seq_one_letter_code
_entity_poly.pdbx_strand_id
1 'polypeptide(L)'
;MELVRNDGPAMKSPRRRQPETIEELLAPDRVWVTPCGCWLWLGGDDGYGDAFGRGAYGRILRPGTRRVMPVHRYVFEKFKGPIPHGYDVDHMCARWSCDVVAVRKCVNPDHLQAVPPILNQQLKMLRRMGYGTYDMDLDDAPLERPLPEDPAPLLAPGEREDDFCL
;
A
#
# COMPACT_ATOMS: atom_id res chain seq x y z
N MET A 1 -18.51 -42.75 -5.06
CA MET A 1 -19.19 -41.45 -5.18
C MET A 1 -18.36 -40.60 -6.12
N GLU A 2 -18.67 -40.64 -7.41
CA GLU A 2 -17.96 -39.85 -8.42
C GLU A 2 -18.39 -38.37 -8.33
N LEU A 3 -17.41 -37.49 -8.18
CA LEU A 3 -17.59 -36.05 -8.24
C LEU A 3 -17.81 -35.66 -9.70
N VAL A 4 -19.06 -35.40 -10.07
CA VAL A 4 -19.42 -34.82 -11.36
C VAL A 4 -18.81 -33.42 -11.43
N ARG A 5 -17.78 -33.25 -12.27
CA ARG A 5 -17.23 -31.94 -12.62
C ARG A 5 -18.26 -31.22 -13.48
N ASN A 6 -18.78 -30.12 -12.96
CA ASN A 6 -19.80 -29.32 -13.61
C ASN A 6 -19.10 -28.39 -14.62
N ASP A 7 -18.80 -28.89 -15.82
CA ASP A 7 -18.17 -28.14 -16.92
C ASP A 7 -19.21 -27.29 -17.68
N GLY A 8 -19.93 -26.43 -16.95
CA GLY A 8 -20.81 -25.43 -17.55
C GLY A 8 -19.99 -24.36 -18.27
N PRO A 9 -20.38 -23.89 -19.48
CA PRO A 9 -19.65 -22.84 -20.17
C PRO A 9 -19.69 -21.56 -19.32
N ALA A 10 -18.50 -21.09 -18.91
CA ALA A 10 -18.36 -19.82 -18.20
C ALA A 10 -18.97 -18.69 -19.05
N MET A 11 -20.13 -18.17 -18.63
CA MET A 11 -20.74 -16.99 -19.22
C MET A 11 -19.73 -15.84 -19.11
N LYS A 12 -19.09 -15.49 -20.23
CA LYS A 12 -18.18 -14.35 -20.29
C LYS A 12 -19.00 -13.11 -19.98
N SER A 13 -18.77 -12.50 -18.82
CA SER A 13 -19.36 -11.21 -18.49
C SER A 13 -19.06 -10.21 -19.61
N PRO A 14 -20.02 -9.35 -19.99
CA PRO A 14 -19.81 -8.39 -21.06
C PRO A 14 -18.56 -7.56 -20.73
N ARG A 15 -17.62 -7.48 -21.67
CA ARG A 15 -16.40 -6.69 -21.48
C ARG A 15 -16.82 -5.24 -21.27
N ARG A 16 -16.71 -4.76 -20.03
CA ARG A 16 -16.97 -3.35 -19.72
C ARG A 16 -16.02 -2.50 -20.56
N ARG A 17 -16.57 -1.49 -21.25
CA ARG A 17 -15.77 -0.46 -21.94
C ARG A 17 -14.77 0.13 -20.93
N GLN A 18 -13.56 0.43 -21.38
CA GLN A 18 -12.58 1.11 -20.54
C GLN A 18 -13.02 2.57 -20.27
N PRO A 19 -12.75 3.14 -19.08
CA PRO A 19 -12.96 4.57 -18.84
C PRO A 19 -12.15 5.42 -19.81
N GLU A 20 -12.75 6.48 -20.33
CA GLU A 20 -12.06 7.52 -21.09
C GLU A 20 -11.81 8.78 -20.27
N THR A 21 -12.65 9.04 -19.27
CA THR A 21 -12.51 10.17 -18.35
C THR A 21 -12.29 9.73 -16.91
N ILE A 22 -11.89 10.67 -16.05
CA ILE A 22 -11.70 10.40 -14.62
C ILE A 22 -13.04 10.17 -13.91
N GLU A 23 -14.09 10.87 -14.34
CA GLU A 23 -15.46 10.73 -13.83
C GLU A 23 -16.02 9.36 -14.13
N GLU A 24 -15.83 8.87 -15.38
CA GLU A 24 -16.20 7.52 -15.74
C GLU A 24 -15.41 6.48 -14.92
N LEU A 25 -14.13 6.72 -14.67
CA LEU A 25 -13.29 5.81 -13.88
C LEU A 25 -13.76 5.71 -12.43
N LEU A 26 -14.16 6.84 -11.84
CA LEU A 26 -14.63 6.93 -10.46
C LEU A 26 -16.14 6.69 -10.31
N ALA A 27 -16.82 6.24 -11.36
CA ALA A 27 -18.25 5.98 -11.33
C ALA A 27 -18.62 4.87 -10.32
N PRO A 28 -19.83 4.91 -9.72
CA PRO A 28 -20.26 3.95 -8.69
C PRO A 28 -20.26 2.48 -9.13
N ASP A 29 -20.33 2.19 -10.43
CA ASP A 29 -20.29 0.83 -10.96
C ASP A 29 -18.86 0.27 -11.08
N ARG A 30 -17.85 1.11 -10.88
CA ARG A 30 -16.42 0.79 -10.98
C ARG A 30 -15.65 1.01 -9.68
N VAL A 31 -16.18 1.83 -8.78
CA VAL A 31 -15.55 2.13 -7.50
C VAL A 31 -16.54 1.93 -6.37
N TRP A 32 -16.16 1.12 -5.40
CA TRP A 32 -16.89 0.96 -4.14
C TRP A 32 -16.23 1.78 -3.04
N VAL A 33 -16.98 2.70 -2.42
CA VAL A 33 -16.53 3.46 -1.26
C VAL A 33 -16.78 2.65 0.01
N THR A 34 -15.72 2.34 0.74
CA THR A 34 -15.80 1.58 2.00
C THR A 34 -16.16 2.50 3.18
N PRO A 35 -16.68 1.96 4.29
CA PRO A 35 -16.95 2.74 5.51
C PRO A 35 -15.72 3.46 6.08
N CYS A 36 -14.52 2.96 5.76
CA CYS A 36 -13.25 3.53 6.20
C CYS A 36 -12.64 4.53 5.19
N GLY A 37 -13.41 4.97 4.18
CA GLY A 37 -13.02 6.02 3.25
C GLY A 37 -12.12 5.57 2.09
N CYS A 38 -11.84 4.27 1.94
CA CYS A 38 -11.15 3.76 0.76
C CYS A 38 -12.09 3.71 -0.45
N TRP A 39 -11.56 4.05 -1.63
CA TRP A 39 -12.29 3.96 -2.89
C TRP A 39 -11.76 2.75 -3.65
N LEU A 40 -12.40 1.60 -3.54
CA LEU A 40 -11.89 0.34 -4.08
C LEU A 40 -12.26 0.17 -5.54
N TRP A 41 -11.24 0.01 -6.38
CA TRP A 41 -11.38 -0.30 -7.80
C TRP A 41 -11.92 -1.71 -8.02
N LEU A 42 -13.03 -1.81 -8.76
CA LEU A 42 -13.75 -3.05 -9.09
C LEU A 42 -13.40 -3.59 -10.49
N GLY A 43 -12.56 -2.88 -11.26
CA GLY A 43 -12.15 -3.31 -12.59
C GLY A 43 -10.97 -4.30 -12.56
N GLY A 44 -10.32 -4.45 -13.71
CA GLY A 44 -9.19 -5.36 -13.87
C GLY A 44 -8.00 -5.00 -12.97
N ASP A 45 -7.23 -6.01 -12.60
CA ASP A 45 -5.99 -5.92 -11.83
C ASP A 45 -4.88 -6.75 -12.49
N ASP A 46 -3.70 -6.81 -11.87
CA ASP A 46 -2.58 -7.64 -12.32
C ASP A 46 -2.54 -9.03 -11.64
N GLY A 47 -3.69 -9.54 -11.20
CA GLY A 47 -3.85 -10.88 -10.62
C GLY A 47 -3.66 -10.91 -9.10
N TYR A 48 -3.40 -12.12 -8.59
CA TYR A 48 -3.25 -12.34 -7.14
C TYR A 48 -1.99 -11.67 -6.60
N GLY A 49 -2.13 -11.06 -5.42
CA GLY A 49 -1.00 -10.54 -4.67
C GLY A 49 -0.21 -11.67 -4.03
N ASP A 50 1.10 -11.54 -3.93
CA ASP A 50 1.93 -12.44 -3.12
C ASP A 50 2.17 -11.89 -1.70
N ALA A 51 2.74 -12.74 -0.84
CA ALA A 51 3.07 -12.36 0.53
C ALA A 51 4.02 -11.16 0.59
N PHE A 52 4.83 -10.92 -0.45
CA PHE A 52 5.79 -9.83 -0.57
C PHE A 52 5.19 -8.51 -1.04
N GLY A 53 3.88 -8.51 -1.30
CA GLY A 53 3.20 -7.34 -1.81
C GLY A 53 3.61 -7.02 -3.24
N ARG A 54 3.72 -8.03 -4.10
CA ARG A 54 3.70 -7.92 -5.57
C ARG A 54 2.32 -8.37 -6.09
N GLY A 55 1.78 -7.77 -7.14
CA GLY A 55 0.44 -8.11 -7.70
C GLY A 55 -0.75 -7.39 -7.03
N ALA A 56 -1.99 -7.79 -7.29
CA ALA A 56 -3.24 -7.20 -6.76
C ALA A 56 -3.40 -5.67 -6.94
N TYR A 57 -2.67 -5.03 -7.84
CA TYR A 57 -2.87 -3.62 -8.18
C TYR A 57 -3.92 -3.47 -9.28
N GLY A 58 -4.87 -2.57 -9.07
CA GLY A 58 -5.82 -2.19 -10.11
C GLY A 58 -5.10 -1.66 -11.36
N ARG A 59 -5.57 -2.08 -12.54
CA ARG A 59 -4.99 -1.74 -13.84
C ARG A 59 -6.06 -1.13 -14.74
N ILE A 60 -5.61 -0.17 -15.55
CA ILE A 60 -6.40 0.43 -16.62
C ILE A 60 -5.55 0.55 -17.88
N LEU A 61 -6.20 0.64 -19.05
CA LEU A 61 -5.56 1.27 -20.19
C LEU A 61 -5.57 2.78 -19.97
N ARG A 62 -4.41 3.44 -20.07
CA ARG A 62 -4.35 4.90 -20.00
C ARG A 62 -5.29 5.47 -21.09
N PRO A 63 -6.29 6.28 -20.74
CA PRO A 63 -7.24 6.82 -21.69
C PRO A 63 -6.57 7.47 -22.90
N GLY A 64 -7.11 7.19 -24.10
CA GLY A 64 -6.53 7.63 -25.38
C GLY A 64 -5.29 6.85 -25.83
N THR A 65 -4.85 5.82 -25.10
CA THR A 65 -3.68 5.01 -25.47
C THR A 65 -3.95 3.50 -25.32
N ARG A 66 -3.02 2.67 -25.82
CA ARG A 66 -3.02 1.21 -25.60
C ARG A 66 -2.07 0.77 -24.47
N ARG A 67 -1.59 1.70 -23.64
CA ARG A 67 -0.63 1.39 -22.57
C ARG A 67 -1.37 1.05 -21.28
N VAL A 68 -1.08 -0.12 -20.71
CA VAL A 68 -1.56 -0.51 -19.38
C VAL A 68 -0.78 0.28 -18.32
N MET A 69 -1.47 0.78 -17.29
CA MET A 69 -0.84 1.40 -16.14
C MET A 69 -1.60 1.11 -14.83
N PRO A 70 -0.96 1.28 -13.66
CA PRO A 70 -1.65 1.22 -12.38
C PRO A 70 -2.72 2.31 -12.30
N VAL A 71 -3.93 1.93 -11.89
CA VAL A 71 -5.08 2.84 -11.79
C VAL A 71 -4.82 3.99 -10.82
N HIS A 72 -4.19 3.70 -9.67
CA HIS A 72 -3.89 4.72 -8.66
C HIS A 72 -2.91 5.78 -9.17
N ARG A 73 -1.97 5.43 -10.06
CA ARG A 73 -1.04 6.42 -10.66
C ARG A 73 -1.79 7.38 -11.58
N TYR A 74 -2.73 6.86 -12.38
CA TYR A 74 -3.57 7.70 -13.23
C TYR A 74 -4.43 8.67 -12.40
N VAL A 75 -5.03 8.17 -11.33
CA VAL A 75 -5.83 9.00 -10.42
C VAL A 75 -4.97 10.05 -9.73
N PHE A 76 -3.79 9.68 -9.24
CA PHE A 76 -2.82 10.66 -8.72
C PHE A 76 -2.53 11.76 -9.75
N GLU A 77 -2.17 11.39 -10.99
CA GLU A 77 -1.87 12.36 -12.05
C GLU A 77 -3.03 13.34 -12.32
N LYS A 78 -4.27 12.87 -12.20
CA LYS A 78 -5.48 13.68 -12.44
C LYS A 78 -5.82 14.64 -11.32
N PHE A 79 -5.60 14.27 -10.06
CA PHE A 79 -5.98 15.11 -8.92
C PHE A 79 -4.81 15.90 -8.32
N LYS A 80 -3.58 15.36 -8.38
CA LYS A 80 -2.38 15.93 -7.74
C LYS A 80 -1.34 16.43 -8.74
N GLY A 81 -1.55 16.19 -10.03
CA GLY A 81 -0.62 16.59 -11.09
C GLY A 81 0.46 15.54 -11.36
N PRO A 82 1.45 15.87 -12.23
CA PRO A 82 2.41 14.90 -12.73
C PRO A 82 3.23 14.26 -11.60
N ILE A 83 3.44 12.95 -11.68
CA ILE A 83 4.33 12.24 -10.75
C ILE A 83 5.78 12.72 -11.03
N PRO A 84 6.51 13.22 -10.03
CA PRO A 84 7.89 13.67 -10.22
C PRO A 84 8.78 12.56 -10.81
N HIS A 85 9.80 12.95 -11.57
CA HIS A 85 10.72 11.99 -12.16
C HIS A 85 11.42 11.16 -11.07
N GLY A 86 11.42 9.84 -11.25
CA GLY A 86 12.02 8.91 -10.30
C GLY A 86 11.21 8.66 -9.03
N TYR A 87 9.97 9.18 -8.94
CA TYR A 87 9.08 8.92 -7.80
C TYR A 87 8.05 7.84 -8.14
N ASP A 88 7.63 7.13 -7.09
CA ASP A 88 6.50 6.21 -7.13
C ASP A 88 5.32 6.78 -6.36
N VAL A 89 4.12 6.26 -6.66
CA VAL A 89 2.91 6.56 -5.88
C VAL A 89 2.73 5.47 -4.82
N ASP A 90 2.65 5.89 -3.58
CA ASP A 90 2.42 5.06 -2.41
C ASP A 90 0.98 5.19 -1.91
N HIS A 91 0.47 4.10 -1.32
CA HIS A 91 -0.83 4.03 -0.69
C HIS A 91 -0.70 4.32 0.81
N MET A 92 -1.11 5.52 1.22
CA MET A 92 -1.23 5.90 2.63
C MET A 92 -2.45 5.27 3.32
N CYS A 93 -3.27 4.52 2.58
CA CYS A 93 -4.52 3.90 3.03
C CYS A 93 -4.36 3.08 4.32
N ALA A 94 -3.19 2.51 4.60
CA ALA A 94 -2.99 1.68 5.80
C ALA A 94 -3.33 2.41 7.10
N ARG A 95 -3.26 3.74 7.14
CA ARG A 95 -3.65 4.54 8.31
C ARG A 95 -5.16 4.53 8.59
N TRP A 96 -5.98 4.37 7.55
CA TRP A 96 -7.44 4.49 7.65
C TRP A 96 -8.17 3.20 7.26
N SER A 97 -7.52 2.30 6.53
CA SER A 97 -8.17 1.15 5.90
C SER A 97 -8.65 0.12 6.91
N CYS A 98 -9.82 -0.45 6.63
CA CYS A 98 -10.37 -1.58 7.38
C CYS A 98 -9.66 -2.91 7.06
N ASP A 99 -8.86 -2.97 5.99
CA ASP A 99 -8.11 -4.15 5.57
C ASP A 99 -6.79 -3.73 4.87
N VAL A 100 -5.66 -4.30 5.32
CA VAL A 100 -4.32 -4.05 4.78
C VAL A 100 -4.12 -4.59 3.37
N VAL A 101 -4.91 -5.57 2.93
CA VAL A 101 -4.87 -6.14 1.57
C VAL A 101 -5.68 -5.30 0.59
N ALA A 102 -6.79 -4.70 1.03
CA ALA A 102 -7.68 -3.88 0.21
C ALA A 102 -7.03 -2.57 -0.31
N VAL A 103 -5.95 -2.11 0.33
CA VAL A 103 -5.27 -0.85 0.00
C VAL A 103 -4.75 -0.76 -1.44
N ARG A 104 -4.35 -1.89 -2.05
CA ARG A 104 -3.66 -1.90 -3.36
C ARG A 104 -4.59 -1.56 -4.53
N LYS A 105 -5.90 -1.72 -4.31
CA LYS A 105 -6.97 -1.36 -5.24
C LYS A 105 -7.59 0.01 -4.90
N CYS A 106 -7.13 0.68 -3.85
CA CYS A 106 -7.64 1.99 -3.50
C CYS A 106 -7.22 3.05 -4.53
N VAL A 107 -8.18 3.86 -4.95
CA VAL A 107 -8.04 4.99 -5.87
C VAL A 107 -8.44 6.32 -5.24
N ASN A 108 -8.62 6.40 -3.93
CA ASN A 108 -8.91 7.67 -3.27
C ASN A 108 -7.67 8.59 -3.40
N PRO A 109 -7.76 9.74 -4.08
CA PRO A 109 -6.62 10.64 -4.28
C PRO A 109 -6.00 11.09 -2.94
N ASP A 110 -6.80 11.26 -1.88
CA ASP A 110 -6.33 11.68 -0.57
C ASP A 110 -5.46 10.62 0.11
N HIS A 111 -5.62 9.35 -0.29
CA HIS A 111 -4.82 8.25 0.23
C HIS A 111 -3.57 7.94 -0.62
N LEU A 112 -3.23 8.79 -1.60
CA LEU A 112 -2.09 8.60 -2.49
C LEU A 112 -1.03 9.68 -2.28
N GLN A 113 0.25 9.29 -2.26
CA GLN A 113 1.37 10.21 -2.15
C GLN A 113 2.49 9.84 -3.11
N ALA A 114 3.13 10.83 -3.74
CA ALA A 114 4.37 10.61 -4.48
C ALA A 114 5.55 10.59 -3.51
N VAL A 115 6.31 9.49 -3.51
CA VAL A 115 7.49 9.30 -2.65
C VAL A 115 8.64 8.67 -3.43
N PRO A 116 9.90 8.82 -2.97
CA PRO A 116 11.02 8.09 -3.53
C PRO A 116 10.83 6.57 -3.44
N PRO A 117 11.29 5.77 -4.42
CA PRO A 117 11.07 4.32 -4.47
C PRO A 117 11.59 3.58 -3.23
N ILE A 118 12.73 4.00 -2.69
CA ILE A 118 13.31 3.41 -1.46
C ILE A 118 12.35 3.60 -0.28
N LEU A 119 11.84 4.83 -0.11
CA LEU A 119 10.88 5.13 0.93
C LEU A 119 9.56 4.36 0.74
N ASN A 120 9.07 4.24 -0.50
CA ASN A 120 7.89 3.44 -0.83
C ASN A 120 8.03 1.99 -0.36
N GLN A 121 9.18 1.37 -0.62
CA GLN A 121 9.46 -0.02 -0.21
C GLN A 121 9.52 -0.16 1.32
N GLN A 122 10.17 0.79 2.00
CA GLN A 122 10.25 0.82 3.46
C GLN A 122 8.86 0.97 4.09
N LEU A 123 8.04 1.91 3.60
CA LEU A 123 6.68 2.13 4.09
C LEU A 123 5.78 0.89 3.89
N LYS A 124 5.88 0.22 2.74
CA LYS A 124 5.18 -1.04 2.48
C LYS A 124 5.61 -2.15 3.45
N MET A 125 6.90 -2.24 3.77
CA MET A 125 7.41 -3.19 4.76
C MET A 125 6.86 -2.89 6.15
N LEU A 126 6.95 -1.64 6.61
CA LEU A 126 6.47 -1.21 7.92
C LEU A 126 4.98 -1.51 8.10
N ARG A 127 4.16 -1.22 7.09
CA ARG A 127 2.71 -1.53 7.12
C ARG A 127 2.42 -3.02 7.18
N ARG A 128 3.25 -3.87 6.55
CA ARG A 128 3.13 -5.34 6.65
C ARG A 128 3.51 -5.85 8.04
N MET A 129 4.39 -5.15 8.75
CA MET A 129 4.71 -5.40 10.16
C MET A 129 3.67 -4.81 11.13
N GLY A 130 2.65 -4.10 10.62
CA GLY A 130 1.58 -3.49 11.41
C GLY A 130 1.81 -2.04 11.82
N TYR A 131 2.96 -1.44 11.48
CA TYR A 131 3.25 -0.04 11.82
C TYR A 131 2.45 0.94 10.95
N GLY A 132 2.05 2.05 11.55
CA GLY A 132 1.33 3.12 10.85
C GLY A 132 -0.10 2.74 10.43
N THR A 133 -0.70 1.77 11.14
CA THR A 133 -2.10 1.34 10.96
C THR A 133 -3.08 2.04 11.90
N TYR A 134 -2.57 2.77 12.89
CA TYR A 134 -3.30 3.60 13.85
C TYR A 134 -2.51 4.88 14.09
N ASP A 135 -3.18 5.92 14.60
CA ASP A 135 -2.45 7.06 15.17
C ASP A 135 -1.70 6.56 16.40
N MET A 136 -0.39 6.79 16.43
CA MET A 136 0.38 6.60 17.65
C MET A 136 -0.07 7.71 18.59
N ASP A 137 -0.83 7.36 19.63
CA ASP A 137 -1.19 8.31 20.67
C ASP A 137 0.12 8.78 21.33
N LEU A 138 0.59 9.98 20.97
CA LEU A 138 1.81 10.57 21.55
C LEU A 138 1.65 10.89 23.04
N ASP A 139 0.41 10.77 23.53
CA ASP A 139 0.04 10.88 24.94
C ASP A 139 0.15 9.53 25.68
N ASP A 140 0.35 8.41 24.97
CA ASP A 140 0.69 7.15 25.63
C ASP A 140 2.06 7.29 26.30
N ALA A 141 2.11 6.88 27.58
CA ALA A 141 3.35 6.87 28.33
C ALA A 141 4.40 6.07 27.52
N PRO A 142 5.63 6.60 27.33
CA PRO A 142 6.69 5.87 26.67
C PRO A 142 6.79 4.48 27.28
N LEU A 143 6.83 3.43 26.46
CA LEU A 143 7.09 2.09 26.96
C LEU A 143 8.41 2.14 27.75
N GLU A 144 8.31 2.03 29.08
CA GLU A 144 9.48 1.98 29.95
C GLU A 144 10.26 0.74 29.53
N ARG A 145 11.36 0.95 28.80
CA ARG A 145 12.35 -0.10 28.62
C ARG A 145 12.91 -0.36 30.00
N PRO A 146 12.80 -1.58 30.55
CA PRO A 146 13.47 -1.88 31.81
C PRO A 146 14.94 -1.52 31.62
N LEU A 147 15.45 -0.63 32.47
CA LEU A 147 16.88 -0.42 32.54
C LEU A 147 17.48 -1.79 32.87
N PRO A 148 18.55 -2.23 32.17
CA PRO A 148 19.26 -3.43 32.58
C PRO A 148 19.61 -3.27 34.05
N GLU A 149 19.21 -4.23 34.88
CA GLU A 149 19.31 -4.16 36.34
C GLU A 149 20.76 -4.02 36.81
N ASP A 150 21.70 -4.32 35.91
CA ASP A 150 23.12 -4.13 36.06
C ASP A 150 23.73 -3.83 34.67
N PRO A 151 24.00 -2.56 34.30
CA PRO A 151 24.82 -2.29 33.14
C PRO A 151 26.21 -2.80 33.47
N ALA A 152 26.55 -3.98 32.96
CA ALA A 152 27.91 -4.52 33.05
C ALA A 152 28.90 -3.35 32.79
N PRO A 153 29.88 -3.15 33.68
CA PRO A 153 30.75 -1.99 33.58
C PRO A 153 31.37 -1.98 32.18
N LEU A 154 31.34 -0.80 31.53
CA LEU A 154 31.88 -0.61 30.18
C LEU A 154 33.39 -0.89 30.11
N LEU A 155 34.03 -1.05 31.28
CA LEU A 155 35.43 -1.40 31.48
C LEU A 155 35.51 -2.73 32.23
N ALA A 156 36.32 -3.65 31.74
CA ALA A 156 36.67 -4.83 32.51
C ALA A 156 37.43 -4.43 33.79
N PRO A 157 37.41 -5.24 34.86
CA PRO A 157 38.16 -4.95 36.08
C PRO A 157 39.66 -4.72 35.77
N GLY A 158 40.12 -3.48 35.90
CA GLY A 158 41.52 -3.09 35.66
C GLY A 158 41.77 -2.24 34.41
N GLU A 159 40.77 -2.02 33.56
CA GLU A 159 40.88 -1.09 32.41
C GLU A 159 40.63 0.35 32.86
N ARG A 160 41.49 1.28 32.47
CA ARG A 160 41.32 2.72 32.72
C ARG A 160 40.98 3.43 31.41
N GLU A 161 40.12 4.45 31.46
CA GLU A 161 39.67 5.18 30.25
C GLU A 161 40.84 5.79 29.45
N ASP A 162 41.96 6.05 30.13
CA ASP A 162 43.23 6.53 29.60
C ASP A 162 43.99 5.52 28.71
N ASP A 163 43.63 4.23 28.70
CA ASP A 163 44.27 3.21 27.86
C ASP A 163 43.80 3.24 26.38
N PHE A 164 42.78 4.04 26.06
CA PHE A 164 42.19 4.15 24.71
C PHE A 164 42.59 5.41 23.93
N CYS A 165 43.48 6.25 24.46
CA CYS A 165 44.05 7.38 23.70
C CYS A 165 45.36 6.98 23.00
N LEU A 166 45.27 6.56 21.73
CA LEU A 166 46.34 6.62 20.73
C LEU A 166 45.86 7.37 19.48
#